data_AF-A0A932V227-F1
#
_entry.id   AF-A0A932V227-F1
#
_cell.length_a   1.000
_cell.length_b   1.000
_cell.length_c   1.000
_cell.angle_alpha   90.00
_cell.angle_beta   90.00
_cell.angle_gamma   90.00
#
_symmetry.space_group_name_H-M   'P 1'
#
loop_
_entity.id
_entity.type
_entity.pdbx_description
1 polymer ?
#
loop_
_entity_poly.entity_id
_entity_poly.type
_entity_poly.pdbx_seq_one_letter_code
_entity_poly.pdbx_strand_id
1 'polypeptide(L)'
;MRLSLPALLVCLALPAAAQIPQATLDQVVEKARSAFHVPGLAVAVVKDGKVTVSKGYGVMKEGGREAVTPQTLFGIASNTKVFTAAALAILVDEGKLGWEDRVVDRLPGFQMSDAYVTREMRIRDLLCHRSGLGLGAGDLMFFPSTDLKPEEILHRLRFVPLATSFRSEYAYDNLLYLVAGAVIERVSGSSWADFLRERIFRPAGMASTRARARDLRPGDPTATPHAPLGDGLAPVALGGDDNIAPAGSILSSAEDMARWAGILLAKGDLGGGKRLFSEAQARILWTPLTLIPSVDLPESLREMASPLTAYAMGEVVQEYRGQAMVWHTGGLPGMVSRVTFLPGRKLAVVVLTNAESTAAFHAITHAVLDRDLGAPAKDWVETFRVLRDASRAASKAAVQKDAARRAPDSHPSLPLASYAGRYRDPWYGDILVEQQEGALAIRFTHTPGLTGRLEHFQQDSFIARWNDRTLDADAYLTFALNPDGTVAQARMKAVSPTTDFSYDFHDLVLTPVKPGDAVKAW
;
A
#
# COMPACT_ATOMS: atom_id res chain seq x y z
N MET A 1 -12.15 -58.91 -38.20
CA MET A 1 -13.12 -57.96 -37.61
C MET A 1 -12.36 -56.92 -36.81
N ARG A 2 -12.15 -55.72 -37.36
CA ARG A 2 -11.66 -54.55 -36.62
C ARG A 2 -12.83 -53.58 -36.53
N LEU A 3 -13.37 -53.40 -35.33
CA LEU A 3 -14.46 -52.46 -35.04
C LEU A 3 -13.86 -51.05 -34.93
N SER A 4 -14.17 -50.21 -35.90
CA SER A 4 -13.92 -48.77 -35.89
C SER A 4 -15.05 -48.06 -35.12
N LEU A 5 -14.74 -47.51 -33.95
CA LEU A 5 -15.63 -46.61 -33.20
C LEU A 5 -15.58 -45.20 -33.82
N PRO A 6 -16.72 -44.54 -34.07
CA PRO A 6 -16.71 -43.15 -34.51
C PRO A 6 -16.44 -42.23 -33.33
N ALA A 7 -15.43 -41.35 -33.47
CA ALA A 7 -15.19 -40.26 -32.53
C ALA A 7 -16.31 -39.22 -32.66
N LEU A 8 -17.25 -39.22 -31.72
CA LEU A 8 -18.27 -38.19 -31.61
C LEU A 8 -17.61 -36.92 -31.04
N LEU A 9 -17.30 -35.96 -31.92
CA LEU A 9 -16.93 -34.61 -31.49
C LEU A 9 -18.17 -33.94 -30.88
N VAL A 10 -18.30 -34.02 -29.56
CA VAL A 10 -19.23 -33.18 -28.81
C VAL A 10 -18.60 -31.79 -28.71
N CYS A 11 -19.01 -30.89 -29.61
CA CYS A 11 -18.79 -29.45 -29.42
C CYS A 11 -19.62 -29.00 -28.22
N LEU A 12 -19.03 -29.06 -27.02
CA LEU A 12 -19.54 -28.35 -25.86
C LEU A 12 -19.44 -26.85 -26.18
N ALA A 13 -20.57 -26.26 -26.59
CA ALA A 13 -20.72 -24.81 -26.61
C ALA A 13 -20.54 -24.32 -25.17
N LEU A 14 -19.35 -23.81 -24.86
CA LEU A 14 -19.12 -23.09 -23.61
C LEU A 14 -20.16 -21.95 -23.56
N PRO A 15 -20.98 -21.86 -22.50
CA PRO A 15 -21.91 -20.75 -22.37
C PRO A 15 -21.09 -19.47 -22.46
N ALA A 16 -21.50 -18.55 -23.35
CA ALA A 16 -20.90 -17.23 -23.44
C ALA A 16 -20.91 -16.62 -22.03
N ALA A 17 -19.73 -16.40 -21.46
CA ALA A 17 -19.59 -15.80 -20.14
C ALA A 17 -20.30 -14.44 -20.19
N ALA A 18 -21.43 -14.35 -19.49
CA ALA A 18 -22.26 -13.16 -19.53
C ALA A 18 -21.56 -12.07 -18.72
N GLN A 19 -21.23 -10.96 -19.38
CA GLN A 19 -20.82 -9.73 -18.70
C GLN A 19 -21.80 -9.42 -17.58
N ILE A 20 -21.29 -8.90 -16.44
CA ILE A 20 -22.18 -8.47 -15.37
C ILE A 20 -23.12 -7.38 -15.91
N PRO A 21 -24.45 -7.57 -15.85
CA PRO A 21 -25.37 -6.52 -16.25
C PRO A 21 -25.11 -5.28 -15.38
N GLN A 22 -25.03 -4.10 -16.00
CA GLN A 22 -24.70 -2.87 -15.28
C GLN A 22 -25.63 -2.62 -14.08
N ALA A 23 -26.93 -2.92 -14.21
CA ALA A 23 -27.88 -2.80 -13.10
C ALA A 23 -27.55 -3.70 -11.90
N THR A 24 -27.04 -4.92 -12.15
CA THR A 24 -26.59 -5.83 -11.09
C THR A 24 -25.33 -5.31 -10.41
N LEU A 25 -24.38 -4.78 -11.19
CA LEU A 25 -23.19 -4.16 -10.63
C LEU A 25 -23.54 -2.92 -9.79
N ASP A 26 -24.43 -2.05 -10.30
CA ASP A 26 -24.89 -0.86 -9.59
C ASP A 26 -25.48 -1.21 -8.22
N GLN A 27 -26.28 -2.27 -8.14
CA GLN A 27 -26.83 -2.77 -6.87
C GLN A 27 -25.75 -3.24 -5.90
N VAL A 28 -24.78 -4.02 -6.38
CA VAL A 28 -23.66 -4.49 -5.54
C VAL A 28 -22.84 -3.31 -5.03
N VAL A 29 -22.54 -2.35 -5.89
CA VAL A 29 -21.73 -1.17 -5.56
C VAL A 29 -22.44 -0.29 -4.54
N GLU A 30 -23.72 0.04 -4.73
CA GLU A 30 -24.47 0.85 -3.75
C GLU A 30 -24.66 0.09 -2.43
N LYS A 31 -24.87 -1.22 -2.47
CA LYS A 31 -24.92 -2.05 -1.26
C LYS A 31 -23.60 -2.01 -0.50
N ALA A 32 -22.46 -2.17 -1.19
CA ALA A 32 -21.13 -2.07 -0.60
C ALA A 32 -20.87 -0.67 -0.03
N ARG A 33 -21.15 0.39 -0.81
CA ARG A 33 -20.98 1.78 -0.40
C ARG A 33 -21.71 2.09 0.90
N SER A 34 -22.97 1.66 0.99
CA SER A 34 -23.81 1.81 2.18
C SER A 34 -23.31 0.97 3.37
N ALA A 35 -23.11 -0.34 3.18
CA ALA A 35 -22.70 -1.26 4.24
C ALA A 35 -21.33 -0.91 4.86
N PHE A 36 -20.46 -0.28 4.06
CA PHE A 36 -19.12 0.07 4.47
C PHE A 36 -18.88 1.57 4.70
N HIS A 37 -19.94 2.38 4.73
CA HIS A 37 -19.88 3.83 4.95
C HIS A 37 -18.87 4.55 4.06
N VAL A 38 -18.79 4.18 2.78
CA VAL A 38 -17.90 4.85 1.82
C VAL A 38 -18.63 6.07 1.24
N PRO A 39 -18.12 7.32 1.37
CA PRO A 39 -18.80 8.49 0.84
C PRO A 39 -18.97 8.44 -0.67
N GLY A 40 -17.90 8.08 -1.38
CA GLY A 40 -17.86 7.95 -2.82
C GLY A 40 -16.82 6.95 -3.32
N LEU A 41 -17.11 6.33 -4.46
CA LEU A 41 -16.21 5.38 -5.11
C LEU A 41 -16.42 5.38 -6.61
N ALA A 42 -15.41 4.98 -7.35
CA ALA A 42 -15.49 4.78 -8.79
C ALA A 42 -15.08 3.35 -9.18
N VAL A 43 -15.77 2.78 -10.18
CA VAL A 43 -15.55 1.41 -10.67
C VAL A 43 -15.35 1.46 -12.18
N ALA A 44 -14.36 0.70 -12.66
CA ALA A 44 -14.24 0.36 -14.07
C ALA A 44 -14.04 -1.13 -14.29
N VAL A 45 -14.60 -1.63 -15.38
CA VAL A 45 -14.45 -3.02 -15.83
C VAL A 45 -14.00 -3.01 -17.28
N VAL A 46 -12.89 -3.70 -17.56
CA VAL A 46 -12.37 -3.93 -18.90
C VAL A 46 -12.59 -5.39 -19.23
N LYS A 47 -13.25 -5.68 -20.35
CA LYS A 47 -13.49 -7.05 -20.83
C LYS A 47 -13.24 -7.13 -22.32
N ASP A 48 -12.43 -8.11 -22.73
CA ASP A 48 -12.12 -8.38 -24.14
C ASP A 48 -11.60 -7.13 -24.89
N GLY A 49 -10.74 -6.36 -24.23
CA GLY A 49 -10.15 -5.13 -24.76
C GLY A 49 -11.09 -3.92 -24.81
N LYS A 50 -12.28 -4.00 -24.21
CA LYS A 50 -13.25 -2.91 -24.17
C LYS A 50 -13.57 -2.51 -22.74
N VAL A 51 -13.71 -1.21 -22.48
CA VAL A 51 -14.26 -0.71 -21.22
C VAL A 51 -15.77 -0.97 -21.25
N THR A 52 -16.25 -1.90 -20.44
CA THR A 52 -17.69 -2.25 -20.35
C THR A 52 -18.40 -1.48 -19.25
N VAL A 53 -17.66 -1.02 -18.24
CA VAL A 53 -18.15 -0.15 -17.17
C VAL A 53 -17.08 0.90 -16.87
N SER A 54 -17.52 2.14 -16.68
CA SER A 54 -16.74 3.21 -16.05
C SER A 54 -17.73 4.17 -15.40
N LYS A 55 -17.85 4.12 -14.06
CA LYS A 55 -18.93 4.81 -13.33
C LYS A 55 -18.48 5.26 -11.94
N GLY A 56 -18.90 6.46 -11.54
CA GLY A 56 -18.78 6.98 -10.19
C GLY A 56 -20.08 6.81 -9.39
N TYR A 57 -19.96 6.68 -8.08
CA TYR A 57 -21.04 6.46 -7.12
C TYR A 57 -20.83 7.30 -5.87
N GLY A 58 -21.91 7.81 -5.28
CA GLY A 58 -21.84 8.65 -4.09
C GLY A 58 -21.25 10.05 -4.36
N VAL A 59 -20.57 10.60 -3.35
CA VAL A 59 -20.10 12.00 -3.32
C VAL A 59 -18.59 12.09 -3.10
N MET A 60 -17.96 13.12 -3.67
CA MET A 60 -16.51 13.35 -3.55
C MET A 60 -16.09 13.70 -2.12
N LYS A 61 -17.00 14.25 -1.32
CA LYS A 61 -16.80 14.61 0.08
C LYS A 61 -18.04 14.26 0.90
N GLU A 62 -17.86 13.64 2.05
CA GLU A 62 -18.97 13.33 2.95
C GLU A 62 -19.72 14.61 3.36
N GLY A 63 -21.06 14.54 3.39
CA GLY A 63 -21.93 15.69 3.59
C GLY A 63 -22.00 16.69 2.41
N GLY A 64 -21.18 16.49 1.37
CA GLY A 64 -21.17 17.29 0.15
C GLY A 64 -22.26 16.90 -0.85
N ARG A 65 -22.34 17.64 -1.96
CA ARG A 65 -23.28 17.40 -3.07
C ARG A 65 -22.61 17.03 -4.39
N GLU A 66 -21.31 17.22 -4.49
CA GLU A 66 -20.56 16.95 -5.72
C GLU A 66 -20.43 15.43 -5.90
N ALA A 67 -21.03 14.92 -6.97
CA ALA A 67 -21.04 13.50 -7.26
C ALA A 67 -19.65 13.01 -7.72
N VAL A 68 -19.31 11.77 -7.36
CA VAL A 68 -18.19 11.08 -8.00
C VAL A 68 -18.57 10.77 -9.44
N THR A 69 -17.65 11.07 -10.37
CA THR A 69 -17.77 10.72 -11.79
C THR A 69 -16.67 9.73 -12.18
N PRO A 70 -16.71 9.12 -13.38
CA PRO A 70 -15.61 8.30 -13.87
C PRO A 70 -14.27 9.04 -13.99
N GLN A 71 -14.30 10.38 -14.05
CA GLN A 71 -13.14 11.26 -14.17
C GLN A 71 -12.63 11.77 -12.82
N THR A 72 -13.36 11.54 -11.73
CA THR A 72 -12.92 11.93 -10.38
C THR A 72 -11.58 11.27 -10.06
N LEU A 73 -10.63 12.08 -9.57
CA LEU A 73 -9.31 11.63 -9.15
C LEU A 73 -9.32 11.10 -7.72
N PHE A 74 -8.67 9.95 -7.54
CA PHE A 74 -8.40 9.30 -6.27
C PHE A 74 -6.91 8.98 -6.20
N GLY A 75 -6.33 9.04 -5.01
CA GLY A 75 -5.02 8.43 -4.76
C GLY A 75 -5.10 6.93 -5.02
N ILE A 76 -4.32 6.41 -5.96
CA ILE A 76 -4.26 4.97 -6.25
C ILE A 76 -3.22 4.24 -5.39
N ALA A 77 -2.48 4.99 -4.57
CA ALA A 77 -1.55 4.46 -3.58
C ALA A 77 -0.61 3.44 -4.23
N SER A 78 -0.40 2.29 -3.63
CA SER A 78 0.54 1.26 -4.11
C SER A 78 0.25 0.68 -5.50
N ASN A 79 -0.90 0.94 -6.12
CA ASN A 79 -1.04 0.65 -7.57
C ASN A 79 -0.06 1.47 -8.43
N THR A 80 0.53 2.53 -7.86
CA THR A 80 1.66 3.29 -8.41
C THR A 80 2.87 2.41 -8.73
N LYS A 81 3.11 1.36 -7.93
CA LYS A 81 4.23 0.42 -8.10
C LYS A 81 4.27 -0.20 -9.49
N VAL A 82 3.09 -0.51 -10.04
CA VAL A 82 2.95 -1.11 -11.37
C VAL A 82 3.42 -0.13 -12.47
N PHE A 83 3.23 1.18 -12.29
CA PHE A 83 3.75 2.19 -13.21
C PHE A 83 5.27 2.31 -13.13
N THR A 84 5.83 2.25 -11.91
CA THR A 84 7.29 2.22 -11.70
C THR A 84 7.93 0.98 -12.33
N ALA A 85 7.32 -0.19 -12.15
CA ALA A 85 7.77 -1.43 -12.78
C ALA A 85 7.70 -1.34 -14.32
N ALA A 86 6.61 -0.81 -14.88
CA ALA A 86 6.46 -0.60 -16.31
C ALA A 86 7.47 0.42 -16.87
N ALA A 87 7.81 1.47 -16.11
CA ALA A 87 8.85 2.42 -16.51
C ALA A 87 10.23 1.77 -16.61
N LEU A 88 10.59 0.89 -15.67
CA LEU A 88 11.80 0.08 -15.77
C LEU A 88 11.75 -0.89 -16.96
N ALA A 89 10.60 -1.52 -17.22
CA ALA A 89 10.42 -2.39 -18.38
C ALA A 89 10.67 -1.66 -19.72
N ILE A 90 10.20 -0.42 -19.86
CA ILE A 90 10.48 0.43 -21.02
C ILE A 90 12.00 0.63 -21.18
N LEU A 91 12.71 0.94 -20.10
CA LEU A 91 14.16 1.16 -20.13
C LEU A 91 14.93 -0.14 -20.45
N VAL A 92 14.42 -1.30 -20.05
CA VAL A 92 15.00 -2.61 -20.41
C VAL A 92 14.86 -2.89 -21.89
N ASP A 93 13.68 -2.66 -22.48
CA ASP A 93 13.49 -2.84 -23.92
C ASP A 93 14.35 -1.88 -24.76
N GLU A 94 14.60 -0.68 -24.24
CA GLU A 94 15.52 0.29 -24.85
C GLU A 94 17.00 -0.09 -24.70
N GLY A 95 17.32 -1.18 -23.97
CA GLY A 95 18.69 -1.61 -23.71
C GLY A 95 19.48 -0.67 -22.79
N LYS A 96 18.80 0.21 -22.04
CA LYS A 96 19.44 1.18 -21.14
C LYS A 96 19.82 0.57 -19.79
N LEU A 97 19.12 -0.48 -19.37
CA LEU A 97 19.42 -1.28 -18.19
C LEU A 97 18.94 -2.73 -18.41
N GLY A 98 19.39 -3.65 -17.57
CA GLY A 98 18.90 -5.03 -17.48
C GLY A 98 18.30 -5.34 -16.11
N TRP A 99 17.35 -6.30 -16.06
CA TRP A 99 16.75 -6.76 -14.80
C TRP A 99 17.76 -7.38 -13.82
N GLU A 100 18.85 -7.95 -14.34
CA GLU A 100 19.95 -8.55 -13.58
C GLU A 100 21.11 -7.60 -13.32
N ASP A 101 21.01 -6.34 -13.73
CA ASP A 101 22.00 -5.32 -13.40
C ASP A 101 22.01 -5.07 -11.90
N ARG A 102 23.18 -4.76 -11.34
CA ARG A 102 23.28 -4.38 -9.93
C ARG A 102 22.77 -2.96 -9.74
N VAL A 103 22.02 -2.75 -8.67
CA VAL A 103 21.55 -1.40 -8.31
C VAL A 103 22.73 -0.46 -8.10
N VAL A 104 23.79 -0.92 -7.41
CA VAL A 104 24.99 -0.12 -7.12
C VAL A 104 25.73 0.37 -8.37
N ASP A 105 25.65 -0.35 -9.49
CA ASP A 105 26.29 0.06 -10.75
C ASP A 105 25.54 1.23 -11.40
N ARG A 106 24.24 1.37 -11.10
CA ARG A 106 23.39 2.47 -11.57
C ARG A 106 23.33 3.61 -10.56
N LEU A 107 23.29 3.30 -9.27
CA LEU A 107 23.22 4.22 -8.14
C LEU A 107 24.38 3.95 -7.15
N PRO A 108 25.59 4.52 -7.36
CA PRO A 108 26.74 4.27 -6.49
C PRO A 108 26.54 4.65 -5.01
N GLY A 109 25.57 5.52 -4.70
CA GLY A 109 25.21 5.89 -3.33
C GLY A 109 24.23 4.94 -2.64
N PHE A 110 23.68 3.95 -3.35
CA PHE A 110 22.75 2.98 -2.80
C PHE A 110 23.44 2.09 -1.77
N GLN A 111 22.84 1.95 -0.60
CA GLN A 111 23.35 1.12 0.49
C GLN A 111 22.20 0.59 1.35
N MET A 112 22.22 -0.72 1.58
CA MET A 112 21.45 -1.41 2.61
C MET A 112 22.31 -1.56 3.88
N SER A 113 21.72 -1.94 5.01
CA SER A 113 22.45 -2.18 6.26
C SER A 113 23.48 -3.33 6.16
N ASP A 114 23.30 -4.25 5.23
CA ASP A 114 24.25 -5.33 4.93
C ASP A 114 25.01 -5.09 3.60
N ALA A 115 26.32 -5.32 3.62
CA ALA A 115 27.22 -5.07 2.49
C ALA A 115 27.05 -6.09 1.35
N TYR A 116 26.72 -7.34 1.66
CA TYR A 116 26.42 -8.35 0.64
C TYR A 116 25.11 -8.01 -0.07
N VAL A 117 24.06 -7.66 0.69
CA VAL A 117 22.77 -7.26 0.10
C VAL A 117 22.93 -6.02 -0.77
N THR A 118 23.66 -5.02 -0.29
CA THR A 118 23.99 -3.82 -1.08
C THR A 118 24.62 -4.17 -2.43
N ARG A 119 25.69 -4.98 -2.41
CA ARG A 119 26.44 -5.34 -3.62
C ARG A 119 25.63 -6.23 -4.57
N GLU A 120 24.81 -7.12 -4.04
CA GLU A 120 24.12 -8.12 -4.85
C GLU A 120 22.67 -7.79 -5.23
N MET A 121 22.11 -6.68 -4.73
CA MET A 121 20.79 -6.20 -5.12
C MET A 121 20.70 -5.98 -6.63
N ARG A 122 19.72 -6.63 -7.29
CA ARG A 122 19.43 -6.43 -8.71
C ARG A 122 18.22 -5.53 -8.91
N ILE A 123 18.08 -4.96 -10.10
CA ILE A 123 16.93 -4.10 -10.43
C ILE A 123 15.59 -4.82 -10.16
N ARG A 124 15.47 -6.10 -10.51
CA ARG A 124 14.24 -6.87 -10.23
C ARG A 124 13.96 -7.06 -8.74
N ASP A 125 14.98 -7.09 -7.88
CA ASP A 125 14.81 -7.33 -6.45
C ASP A 125 14.09 -6.15 -5.77
N LEU A 126 14.23 -4.94 -6.33
CA LEU A 126 13.54 -3.73 -5.86
C LEU A 126 12.01 -3.80 -5.98
N LEU A 127 11.50 -4.68 -6.85
CA LEU A 127 10.09 -4.71 -7.24
C LEU A 127 9.33 -5.90 -6.65
N CYS A 128 10.02 -6.86 -6.03
CA CYS A 128 9.44 -8.15 -5.66
C CYS A 128 9.55 -8.52 -4.16
N HIS A 129 9.79 -7.55 -3.28
CA HIS A 129 9.62 -7.68 -1.82
C HIS A 129 10.37 -8.88 -1.21
N ARG A 130 11.66 -8.99 -1.53
CA ARG A 130 12.53 -10.09 -1.09
C ARG A 130 13.91 -9.62 -0.65
N SER A 131 13.98 -8.39 -0.15
CA SER A 131 15.22 -7.68 0.13
C SER A 131 15.89 -8.06 1.46
N GLY A 132 15.15 -8.75 2.34
CA GLY A 132 15.54 -8.98 3.73
C GLY A 132 14.98 -7.94 4.70
N LEU A 133 14.42 -6.83 4.22
CA LEU A 133 13.69 -5.87 5.07
C LEU A 133 12.47 -6.52 5.73
N GLY A 134 12.06 -5.98 6.89
CA GLY A 134 10.80 -6.34 7.54
C GLY A 134 9.59 -5.73 6.81
N LEU A 135 8.39 -6.19 7.18
CA LEU A 135 7.13 -5.63 6.67
C LEU A 135 7.03 -4.14 7.03
N GLY A 136 7.00 -3.27 6.02
CA GLY A 136 6.90 -1.81 6.22
C GLY A 136 8.15 -1.16 6.79
N ALA A 137 9.29 -1.86 6.84
CA ALA A 137 10.48 -1.37 7.54
C ALA A 137 10.97 -0.02 6.97
N GLY A 138 10.99 0.98 7.83
CA GLY A 138 11.37 2.37 7.57
C GLY A 138 10.25 3.25 7.03
N ASP A 139 8.99 2.80 7.07
CA ASP A 139 7.85 3.55 6.56
C ASP A 139 7.61 4.86 7.36
N LEU A 140 7.96 4.91 8.65
CA LEU A 140 7.94 6.16 9.44
C LEU A 140 8.79 7.31 8.88
N MET A 141 9.70 7.04 7.92
CA MET A 141 10.43 8.11 7.23
C MET A 141 9.55 8.89 6.24
N PHE A 142 8.39 8.37 5.82
CA PHE A 142 7.47 9.06 4.92
C PHE A 142 6.00 9.02 5.38
N PHE A 143 5.64 8.12 6.28
CA PHE A 143 4.26 7.91 6.73
C PHE A 143 4.15 7.91 8.27
N PRO A 144 3.25 8.70 8.88
CA PRO A 144 2.49 9.81 8.28
C PRO A 144 3.41 10.87 7.66
N SER A 145 2.85 11.83 6.92
CA SER A 145 3.60 12.82 6.15
C SER A 145 4.78 13.43 6.92
N THR A 146 5.97 13.39 6.30
CA THR A 146 7.22 13.87 6.90
C THR A 146 7.84 15.04 6.13
N ASP A 147 8.84 15.68 6.73
CA ASP A 147 9.69 16.69 6.07
C ASP A 147 10.94 16.12 5.39
N LEU A 148 11.18 14.80 5.50
CA LEU A 148 12.32 14.13 4.88
C LEU A 148 12.21 14.13 3.36
N LYS A 149 13.31 14.47 2.69
CA LYS A 149 13.43 14.42 1.24
C LYS A 149 13.77 13.00 0.75
N PRO A 150 13.42 12.65 -0.51
CA PRO A 150 13.82 11.40 -1.15
C PRO A 150 15.27 10.98 -0.92
N GLU A 151 16.21 11.92 -1.05
CA GLU A 151 17.65 11.64 -0.92
C GLU A 151 18.04 11.30 0.51
N GLU A 152 17.37 11.92 1.50
CA GLU A 152 17.58 11.63 2.92
C GLU A 152 17.05 10.25 3.27
N ILE A 153 15.88 9.87 2.75
CA ILE A 153 15.30 8.53 2.93
C ILE A 153 16.21 7.47 2.30
N LEU A 154 16.66 7.68 1.07
CA LEU A 154 17.60 6.80 0.37
C LEU A 154 18.93 6.66 1.14
N HIS A 155 19.42 7.74 1.72
CA HIS A 155 20.62 7.69 2.56
C HIS A 155 20.37 6.84 3.82
N ARG A 156 19.24 7.08 4.51
CA ARG A 156 18.87 6.45 5.78
C ARG A 156 18.53 4.97 5.67
N LEU A 157 18.18 4.48 4.47
CA LEU A 157 17.97 3.06 4.19
C LEU A 157 19.14 2.17 4.68
N ARG A 158 20.37 2.69 4.68
CA ARG A 158 21.56 1.98 5.20
C ARG A 158 21.49 1.64 6.69
N PHE A 159 20.60 2.28 7.44
CA PHE A 159 20.44 2.09 8.87
C PHE A 159 19.23 1.22 9.22
N VAL A 160 18.38 0.88 8.24
CA VAL A 160 17.22 0.02 8.46
C VAL A 160 17.70 -1.43 8.56
N PRO A 161 17.44 -2.13 9.68
CA PRO A 161 17.90 -3.50 9.87
C PRO A 161 17.18 -4.47 8.94
N LEU A 162 17.84 -5.58 8.59
CA LEU A 162 17.21 -6.70 7.91
C LEU A 162 16.55 -7.61 8.93
N ALA A 163 15.32 -8.04 8.65
CA ALA A 163 14.58 -9.02 9.44
C ALA A 163 14.85 -10.47 8.97
N THR A 164 15.20 -10.65 7.70
CA THR A 164 15.40 -11.97 7.07
C THR A 164 16.62 -11.97 6.16
N SER A 165 17.02 -13.14 5.67
CA SER A 165 18.12 -13.24 4.71
C SER A 165 17.69 -12.71 3.34
N PHE A 166 18.66 -12.18 2.58
CA PHE A 166 18.37 -11.66 1.24
C PHE A 166 17.79 -12.74 0.32
N ARG A 167 16.62 -12.44 -0.26
CA ARG A 167 15.81 -13.32 -1.12
C ARG A 167 15.23 -14.57 -0.45
N SER A 168 15.29 -14.69 0.88
CA SER A 168 14.75 -15.88 1.55
C SER A 168 13.25 -15.82 1.82
N GLU A 169 12.72 -14.63 2.07
CA GLU A 169 11.32 -14.44 2.51
C GLU A 169 10.65 -13.25 1.80
N TYR A 170 9.32 -13.29 1.78
CA TYR A 170 8.49 -12.16 1.35
C TYR A 170 8.26 -11.21 2.51
N ALA A 171 8.58 -9.94 2.31
CA ALA A 171 8.21 -8.86 3.21
C ALA A 171 7.98 -7.59 2.39
N TYR A 172 6.75 -7.08 2.43
CA TYR A 172 6.36 -5.91 1.66
C TYR A 172 7.08 -4.66 2.20
N ASP A 173 7.62 -3.86 1.29
CA ASP A 173 8.40 -2.66 1.61
C ASP A 173 8.14 -1.54 0.58
N ASN A 174 8.13 -0.28 1.02
CA ASN A 174 7.94 0.85 0.12
C ASN A 174 9.26 1.50 -0.32
N LEU A 175 10.29 1.42 0.54
CA LEU A 175 11.55 2.13 0.33
C LEU A 175 12.28 1.69 -0.94
N LEU A 176 12.20 0.42 -1.34
CA LEU A 176 12.89 -0.03 -2.56
C LEU A 176 12.22 0.43 -3.84
N TYR A 177 10.95 0.83 -3.78
CA TYR A 177 10.32 1.53 -4.91
C TYR A 177 10.85 2.96 -5.07
N LEU A 178 11.21 3.64 -3.98
CA LEU A 178 11.92 4.91 -4.07
C LEU A 178 13.29 4.74 -4.75
N VAL A 179 14.01 3.66 -4.40
CA VAL A 179 15.26 3.29 -5.09
C VAL A 179 15.01 3.02 -6.57
N ALA A 180 13.94 2.30 -6.92
CA ALA A 180 13.57 2.04 -8.31
C ALA A 180 13.26 3.33 -9.09
N GLY A 181 12.58 4.30 -8.45
CA GLY A 181 12.40 5.64 -8.99
C GLY A 181 13.72 6.36 -9.26
N ALA A 182 14.64 6.36 -8.28
CA ALA A 182 15.97 6.94 -8.46
C ALA A 182 16.77 6.27 -9.59
N VAL A 183 16.62 4.95 -9.81
CA VAL A 183 17.22 4.26 -10.96
C VAL A 183 16.64 4.80 -12.27
N ILE A 184 15.31 4.96 -12.36
CA ILE A 184 14.64 5.53 -13.55
C ILE A 184 15.20 6.92 -13.83
N GLU A 185 15.32 7.78 -12.82
CA GLU A 185 15.85 9.13 -12.99
C GLU A 185 17.29 9.13 -13.49
N ARG A 186 18.14 8.31 -12.85
CA ARG A 186 19.56 8.21 -13.17
C ARG A 186 19.84 7.65 -14.56
N VAL A 187 19.02 6.71 -15.03
CA VAL A 187 19.18 6.05 -16.34
C VAL A 187 18.52 6.86 -17.46
N SER A 188 17.37 7.49 -17.20
CA SER A 188 16.62 8.24 -18.22
C SER A 188 17.02 9.70 -18.34
N GLY A 189 17.58 10.31 -17.28
CA GLY A 189 17.86 11.74 -17.21
C GLY A 189 16.60 12.61 -17.00
N SER A 190 15.44 12.02 -16.72
CA SER A 190 14.18 12.70 -16.42
C SER A 190 13.72 12.39 -15.00
N SER A 191 13.01 13.31 -14.34
CA SER A 191 12.37 12.96 -13.06
C SER A 191 11.41 11.79 -13.24
N TRP A 192 11.16 11.01 -12.19
CA TRP A 192 10.22 9.87 -12.26
C TRP A 192 8.84 10.33 -12.72
N ALA A 193 8.36 11.45 -12.18
CA ALA A 193 7.05 12.03 -12.53
C ALA A 193 6.99 12.46 -14.01
N ASP A 194 8.04 13.11 -14.52
CA ASP A 194 8.10 13.50 -15.93
C ASP A 194 8.21 12.30 -16.86
N PHE A 195 8.98 11.28 -16.47
CA PHE A 195 9.08 10.03 -17.21
C PHE A 195 7.70 9.39 -17.36
N LEU A 196 6.95 9.23 -16.25
CA LEU A 196 5.61 8.66 -16.30
C LEU A 196 4.67 9.49 -17.17
N ARG A 197 4.67 10.82 -17.01
CA ARG A 197 3.84 11.73 -17.80
C ARG A 197 4.09 11.58 -19.30
N GLU A 198 5.36 11.63 -19.72
CA GLU A 198 5.75 11.68 -21.12
C GLU A 198 5.74 10.32 -21.81
N ARG A 199 6.11 9.26 -21.06
CA ARG A 199 6.35 7.91 -21.59
C ARG A 199 5.21 6.94 -21.33
N ILE A 200 4.36 7.18 -20.34
CA ILE A 200 3.24 6.29 -19.99
C ILE A 200 1.89 7.02 -20.11
N PHE A 201 1.65 8.06 -19.32
CA PHE A 201 0.31 8.67 -19.23
C PHE A 201 -0.14 9.26 -20.56
N ARG A 202 0.68 10.11 -21.21
CA ARG A 202 0.32 10.72 -22.49
C ARG A 202 0.13 9.67 -23.60
N PRO A 203 1.05 8.73 -23.84
CA PRO A 203 0.83 7.68 -24.86
C PRO A 203 -0.36 6.76 -24.57
N ALA A 204 -0.66 6.49 -23.29
CA ALA A 204 -1.81 5.70 -22.86
C ALA A 204 -3.15 6.46 -22.90
N GLY A 205 -3.14 7.77 -23.19
CA GLY A 205 -4.34 8.60 -23.15
C GLY A 205 -4.88 8.88 -21.75
N MET A 206 -4.03 8.78 -20.72
CA MET A 206 -4.39 9.02 -19.32
C MET A 206 -4.22 10.49 -18.93
N ALA A 207 -4.99 11.37 -19.57
CA ALA A 207 -4.78 12.83 -19.50
C ALA A 207 -5.11 13.45 -18.13
N SER A 208 -5.95 12.81 -17.33
CA SER A 208 -6.36 13.31 -16.01
C SER A 208 -5.42 12.86 -14.90
N THR A 209 -4.67 11.79 -15.13
CA THR A 209 -3.73 11.22 -14.16
C THR A 209 -2.62 12.21 -13.80
N ARG A 210 -2.25 12.23 -12.52
CA ARG A 210 -1.17 13.03 -11.93
C ARG A 210 -0.18 12.11 -11.23
N ALA A 211 1.11 12.37 -11.40
CA ALA A 211 2.14 11.56 -10.75
C ALA A 211 2.14 11.74 -9.23
N ARG A 212 1.80 12.96 -8.77
CA ARG A 212 1.79 13.37 -7.36
C ARG A 212 0.63 14.30 -7.05
N ALA A 213 0.28 14.43 -5.77
CA ALA A 213 -0.74 15.38 -5.30
C ALA A 213 -0.37 16.83 -5.65
N ARG A 214 0.92 17.20 -5.56
CA ARG A 214 1.40 18.54 -5.95
C ARG A 214 1.26 18.86 -7.44
N ASP A 215 1.06 17.85 -8.29
CA ASP A 215 0.88 18.03 -9.74
C ASP A 215 -0.59 18.30 -10.10
N LEU A 216 -1.52 18.26 -9.12
CA LEU A 216 -2.93 18.64 -9.31
C LEU A 216 -3.06 20.08 -9.80
N ARG A 217 -4.04 20.30 -10.68
CA ARG A 217 -4.33 21.60 -11.29
C ARG A 217 -5.60 22.18 -10.68
N PRO A 218 -5.75 23.53 -10.64
CA PRO A 218 -7.02 24.14 -10.30
C PRO A 218 -8.17 23.58 -11.15
N GLY A 219 -9.20 23.05 -10.50
CA GLY A 219 -10.37 22.46 -11.16
C GLY A 219 -10.27 20.94 -11.42
N ASP A 220 -9.17 20.28 -11.09
CA ASP A 220 -9.11 18.81 -11.14
C ASP A 220 -10.16 18.22 -10.17
N PRO A 221 -11.11 17.37 -10.63
CA PRO A 221 -12.21 16.86 -9.80
C PRO A 221 -11.69 15.79 -8.84
N THR A 222 -11.19 16.19 -7.68
CA THR A 222 -10.46 15.30 -6.77
C THR A 222 -11.32 14.93 -5.57
N ALA A 223 -11.46 13.64 -5.30
CA ALA A 223 -12.17 13.18 -4.11
C ALA A 223 -11.43 13.63 -2.83
N THR A 224 -12.18 13.99 -1.80
CA THR A 224 -11.61 14.23 -0.46
C THR A 224 -11.34 12.88 0.22
N PRO A 225 -10.15 12.62 0.78
CA PRO A 225 -9.89 11.40 1.53
C PRO A 225 -10.57 11.45 2.91
N HIS A 226 -11.12 10.32 3.38
CA HIS A 226 -11.77 10.24 4.70
C HIS A 226 -11.27 9.05 5.53
N ALA A 227 -10.72 9.33 6.70
CA ALA A 227 -10.25 8.33 7.65
C ALA A 227 -11.31 8.05 8.74
N PRO A 228 -11.34 6.85 9.34
CA PRO A 228 -12.20 6.54 10.49
C PRO A 228 -11.95 7.47 11.66
N LEU A 229 -13.04 7.94 12.28
CA LEU A 229 -12.99 8.67 13.55
C LEU A 229 -14.19 8.27 14.43
N GLY A 230 -13.93 7.44 15.43
CA GLY A 230 -14.98 6.80 16.22
C GLY A 230 -15.87 5.90 15.34
N ASP A 231 -17.19 6.11 15.40
CA ASP A 231 -18.16 5.39 14.56
C ASP A 231 -18.39 6.06 13.19
N GLY A 232 -17.76 7.21 12.93
CA GLY A 232 -17.90 7.98 11.70
C GLY A 232 -16.59 8.09 10.91
N LEU A 233 -16.56 9.07 10.01
CA LEU A 233 -15.41 9.41 9.19
C LEU A 233 -15.07 10.90 9.38
N ALA A 234 -13.80 11.23 9.19
CA ALA A 234 -13.32 12.59 9.15
C ALA A 234 -12.51 12.82 7.87
N PRO A 235 -12.65 13.99 7.20
CA PRO A 235 -11.81 14.33 6.08
C PRO A 235 -10.35 14.48 6.55
N VAL A 236 -9.41 13.94 5.79
CA VAL A 236 -7.97 14.07 6.04
C VAL A 236 -7.30 14.84 4.91
N ALA A 237 -6.03 15.23 5.11
CA ALA A 237 -5.27 15.90 4.06
C ALA A 237 -4.94 14.93 2.92
N LEU A 238 -4.98 15.43 1.69
CA LEU A 238 -4.51 14.70 0.52
C LEU A 238 -3.02 15.00 0.27
N GLY A 239 -2.23 13.97 -0.02
CA GLY A 239 -0.80 14.07 -0.31
C GLY A 239 0.08 13.87 0.91
N GLY A 240 1.33 14.36 0.82
CA GLY A 240 2.36 14.17 1.87
C GLY A 240 3.25 12.94 1.66
N ASP A 241 3.03 12.23 0.56
CA ASP A 241 3.72 11.01 0.11
C ASP A 241 4.65 11.27 -1.09
N ASP A 242 4.88 12.54 -1.44
CA ASP A 242 5.73 12.93 -2.57
C ASP A 242 7.19 12.48 -2.41
N ASN A 243 7.66 12.31 -1.17
CA ASN A 243 9.00 11.83 -0.86
C ASN A 243 9.18 10.31 -1.06
N ILE A 244 8.07 9.57 -1.21
CA ILE A 244 8.03 8.16 -1.60
C ILE A 244 7.29 7.96 -2.94
N ALA A 245 7.19 9.01 -3.76
CA ALA A 245 6.33 9.07 -4.94
C ALA A 245 6.28 7.79 -5.82
N PRO A 246 7.43 7.18 -6.20
CA PRO A 246 7.46 5.94 -6.99
C PRO A 246 6.74 4.73 -6.39
N ALA A 247 6.45 4.75 -5.08
CA ALA A 247 5.76 3.69 -4.37
C ALA A 247 4.25 3.91 -4.24
N GLY A 248 3.76 5.17 -4.31
CA GLY A 248 2.41 5.47 -3.82
C GLY A 248 1.67 6.71 -4.36
N SER A 249 2.33 7.67 -5.01
CA SER A 249 1.74 9.03 -5.10
C SER A 249 0.79 9.31 -6.26
N ILE A 250 0.54 8.35 -7.16
CA ILE A 250 -0.29 8.63 -8.34
C ILE A 250 -1.72 8.92 -7.92
N LEU A 251 -2.32 9.95 -8.54
CA LEU A 251 -3.75 10.18 -8.53
C LEU A 251 -4.30 9.89 -9.92
N SER A 252 -5.34 9.06 -9.99
CA SER A 252 -5.97 8.69 -11.25
C SER A 252 -7.47 8.54 -11.10
N SER A 253 -8.15 8.35 -12.23
CA SER A 253 -9.59 8.17 -12.32
C SER A 253 -9.92 6.75 -12.77
N ALA A 254 -11.17 6.33 -12.58
CA ALA A 254 -11.60 5.02 -13.06
C ALA A 254 -11.50 4.91 -14.59
N GLU A 255 -11.71 6.01 -15.30
CA GLU A 255 -11.56 6.07 -16.76
C GLU A 255 -10.10 5.86 -17.21
N ASP A 256 -9.15 6.58 -16.60
CA ASP A 256 -7.73 6.47 -16.93
C ASP A 256 -7.15 5.11 -16.50
N MET A 257 -7.53 4.62 -15.32
CA MET A 257 -7.11 3.29 -14.86
C MET A 257 -7.70 2.16 -15.70
N ALA A 258 -8.88 2.35 -16.32
CA ALA A 258 -9.40 1.38 -17.29
C ALA A 258 -8.52 1.32 -18.56
N ARG A 259 -8.02 2.46 -19.05
CA ARG A 259 -7.06 2.49 -20.17
C ARG A 259 -5.78 1.76 -19.80
N TRP A 260 -5.23 2.08 -18.63
CA TRP A 260 -4.02 1.43 -18.11
C TRP A 260 -4.20 -0.09 -17.99
N ALA A 261 -5.29 -0.54 -17.37
CA ALA A 261 -5.60 -1.94 -17.22
C ALA A 261 -5.77 -2.66 -18.57
N GLY A 262 -6.39 -2.00 -19.56
CA GLY A 262 -6.50 -2.51 -20.92
C GLY A 262 -5.12 -2.70 -21.58
N ILE A 263 -4.21 -1.75 -21.40
CA ILE A 263 -2.84 -1.82 -21.93
C ILE A 263 -2.06 -2.98 -21.29
N LEU A 264 -2.16 -3.16 -19.98
CA LEU A 264 -1.53 -4.29 -19.28
C LEU A 264 -2.05 -5.65 -19.79
N LEU A 265 -3.38 -5.81 -19.93
CA LEU A 265 -3.99 -7.00 -20.54
C LEU A 265 -3.54 -7.22 -21.99
N ALA A 266 -3.34 -6.14 -22.74
CA ALA A 266 -2.82 -6.15 -24.11
C ALA A 266 -1.28 -6.22 -24.17
N LYS A 267 -0.62 -6.51 -23.04
CA LYS A 267 0.83 -6.69 -22.93
C LYS A 267 1.64 -5.46 -23.34
N GLY A 268 1.10 -4.26 -23.14
CA GLY A 268 1.73 -2.99 -23.49
C GLY A 268 1.27 -2.41 -24.84
N ASP A 269 0.42 -3.08 -25.60
CA ASP A 269 -0.08 -2.58 -26.89
C ASP A 269 -0.92 -1.29 -26.71
N LEU A 270 -0.60 -0.26 -27.49
CA LEU A 270 -1.32 1.02 -27.53
C LEU A 270 -2.27 1.13 -28.73
N GLY A 271 -2.26 0.13 -29.62
CA GLY A 271 -2.91 0.18 -30.92
C GLY A 271 -2.08 0.93 -31.97
N GLY A 272 -2.49 0.80 -33.24
CA GLY A 272 -1.83 1.48 -34.36
C GLY A 272 -0.36 1.09 -34.57
N GLY A 273 0.04 -0.11 -34.14
CA GLY A 273 1.41 -0.61 -34.22
C GLY A 273 2.37 -0.05 -33.17
N LYS A 274 1.88 0.73 -32.20
CA LYS A 274 2.67 1.29 -31.10
C LYS A 274 2.51 0.44 -29.85
N ARG A 275 3.54 0.42 -29.01
CA ARG A 275 3.59 -0.36 -27.77
C ARG A 275 4.42 0.37 -26.72
N LEU A 276 3.98 0.35 -25.46
CA LEU A 276 4.75 0.90 -24.34
C LEU A 276 5.99 0.06 -24.05
N PHE A 277 5.78 -1.23 -23.81
CA PHE A 277 6.83 -2.23 -23.57
C PHE A 277 6.45 -3.54 -24.27
N SER A 278 7.46 -4.30 -24.69
CA SER A 278 7.36 -5.53 -25.46
C SER A 278 6.56 -6.62 -24.74
N GLU A 279 6.04 -7.59 -25.50
CA GLU A 279 5.40 -8.76 -24.89
C GLU A 279 6.35 -9.58 -24.01
N ALA A 280 7.66 -9.50 -24.27
CA ALA A 280 8.66 -10.13 -23.42
C ALA A 280 8.66 -9.48 -22.03
N GLN A 281 8.67 -8.14 -21.94
CA GLN A 281 8.58 -7.47 -20.64
C GLN A 281 7.23 -7.67 -19.97
N ALA A 282 6.13 -7.68 -20.74
CA ALA A 282 4.81 -7.97 -20.19
C ALA A 282 4.77 -9.33 -19.47
N ARG A 283 5.43 -10.35 -20.03
CA ARG A 283 5.56 -11.65 -19.37
C ARG A 283 6.42 -11.57 -18.11
N ILE A 284 7.51 -10.82 -18.15
CA ILE A 284 8.41 -10.65 -16.99
C ILE A 284 7.69 -9.93 -15.84
N LEU A 285 6.92 -8.87 -16.12
CA LEU A 285 6.20 -8.10 -15.11
C LEU A 285 5.24 -8.96 -14.27
N TRP A 286 4.61 -9.96 -14.91
CA TRP A 286 3.69 -10.91 -14.26
C TRP A 286 4.32 -12.27 -13.92
N THR A 287 5.63 -12.43 -14.06
CA THR A 287 6.31 -13.65 -13.64
C THR A 287 6.45 -13.66 -12.12
N PRO A 288 5.94 -14.68 -11.40
CA PRO A 288 6.15 -14.83 -9.97
C PRO A 288 7.64 -14.92 -9.60
N LEU A 289 8.09 -14.11 -8.64
CA LEU A 289 9.50 -14.06 -8.21
C LEU A 289 9.70 -14.40 -6.73
N THR A 290 8.69 -14.14 -5.90
CA THR A 290 8.76 -14.33 -4.44
C THR A 290 7.50 -15.04 -3.97
N LEU A 291 7.64 -16.15 -3.26
CA LEU A 291 6.49 -16.84 -2.68
C LEU A 291 5.95 -16.05 -1.49
N ILE A 292 4.64 -15.85 -1.44
CA ILE A 292 3.97 -15.26 -0.29
C ILE A 292 3.50 -16.42 0.59
N PRO A 293 3.82 -16.44 1.90
CA PRO A 293 3.35 -17.46 2.81
C PRO A 293 1.83 -17.60 2.77
N SER A 294 1.35 -18.85 2.75
CA SER A 294 -0.08 -19.15 2.81
C SER A 294 -0.67 -18.69 4.13
N VAL A 295 -1.85 -18.08 4.06
CA VAL A 295 -2.63 -17.67 5.23
C VAL A 295 -3.91 -18.51 5.30
N ASP A 296 -4.25 -18.97 6.50
CA ASP A 296 -5.52 -19.63 6.73
C ASP A 296 -6.65 -18.61 6.63
N LEU A 297 -7.49 -18.78 5.61
CA LEU A 297 -8.67 -17.96 5.45
C LEU A 297 -9.84 -18.56 6.24
N PRO A 298 -10.70 -17.73 6.85
CA PRO A 298 -11.98 -18.19 7.38
C PRO A 298 -12.78 -18.96 6.32
N GLU A 299 -13.60 -19.94 6.71
CA GLU A 299 -14.44 -20.72 5.77
C GLU A 299 -15.29 -19.83 4.87
N SER A 300 -15.74 -18.67 5.38
CA SER A 300 -16.48 -17.68 4.61
C SER A 300 -15.69 -17.02 3.48
N LEU A 301 -14.37 -17.19 3.41
CA LEU A 301 -13.49 -16.70 2.34
C LEU A 301 -12.79 -17.84 1.59
N ARG A 302 -13.17 -19.11 1.80
CA ARG A 302 -12.51 -20.26 1.17
C ARG A 302 -12.38 -20.18 -0.35
N GLU A 303 -13.32 -19.51 -1.04
CA GLU A 303 -13.26 -19.33 -2.50
C GLU A 303 -12.13 -18.39 -2.95
N MET A 304 -11.57 -17.59 -2.03
CA MET A 304 -10.37 -16.77 -2.24
C MET A 304 -9.09 -17.49 -1.87
N ALA A 305 -9.17 -18.67 -1.24
CA ALA A 305 -8.00 -19.44 -0.88
C ALA A 305 -7.27 -19.86 -2.16
N SER A 306 -5.95 -19.72 -2.14
CA SER A 306 -5.10 -20.11 -3.25
C SER A 306 -4.06 -21.11 -2.76
N PRO A 307 -3.82 -22.21 -3.49
CA PRO A 307 -2.77 -23.16 -3.13
C PRO A 307 -1.37 -22.56 -3.30
N LEU A 308 -1.24 -21.49 -4.09
CA LEU A 308 0.01 -20.80 -4.34
C LEU A 308 -0.25 -19.30 -4.54
N THR A 309 0.35 -18.50 -3.67
CA THR A 309 0.39 -17.04 -3.79
C THR A 309 1.83 -16.61 -3.93
N ALA A 310 2.09 -15.69 -4.85
CA ALA A 310 3.41 -15.14 -5.08
C ALA A 310 3.33 -13.67 -5.44
N TYR A 311 4.46 -12.99 -5.39
CA TYR A 311 4.61 -11.60 -5.79
C TYR A 311 5.50 -11.53 -7.04
N ALA A 312 5.04 -10.77 -8.04
CA ALA A 312 5.74 -10.47 -9.28
C ALA A 312 6.35 -9.05 -9.21
N MET A 313 6.46 -8.32 -10.33
CA MET A 313 7.00 -6.96 -10.31
C MET A 313 5.90 -5.94 -9.97
N GLY A 314 5.60 -5.81 -8.69
CA GLY A 314 4.60 -4.85 -8.18
C GLY A 314 3.17 -5.36 -8.12
N GLU A 315 2.95 -6.67 -8.31
CA GLU A 315 1.62 -7.28 -8.29
C GLU A 315 1.65 -8.67 -7.63
N VAL A 316 0.59 -9.01 -6.91
CA VAL A 316 0.35 -10.37 -6.41
C VAL A 316 -0.17 -11.23 -7.56
N VAL A 317 0.38 -12.43 -7.67
CA VAL A 317 -0.08 -13.47 -8.59
C VAL A 317 -0.55 -14.66 -7.77
N GLN A 318 -1.79 -15.08 -8.02
CA GLN A 318 -2.38 -16.24 -7.36
C GLN A 318 -3.39 -16.93 -8.28
N GLU A 319 -3.93 -18.04 -7.81
CA GLU A 319 -5.06 -18.71 -8.43
C GLU A 319 -6.39 -18.27 -7.76
N TYR A 320 -7.43 -18.11 -8.58
CA TYR A 320 -8.81 -17.88 -8.15
C TYR A 320 -9.79 -18.66 -9.05
N ARG A 321 -10.47 -19.67 -8.48
CA ARG A 321 -11.41 -20.57 -9.18
C ARG A 321 -10.89 -21.16 -10.50
N GLY A 322 -9.70 -21.73 -10.47
CA GLY A 322 -8.97 -22.31 -11.58
C GLY A 322 -8.39 -21.30 -12.57
N GLN A 323 -8.40 -20.00 -12.27
CA GLN A 323 -7.85 -18.96 -13.15
C GLN A 323 -6.67 -18.26 -12.49
N ALA A 324 -5.65 -17.93 -13.28
CA ALA A 324 -4.61 -17.00 -12.84
C ALA A 324 -5.22 -15.62 -12.60
N MET A 325 -4.98 -15.08 -11.42
CA MET A 325 -5.37 -13.74 -11.00
C MET A 325 -4.13 -12.93 -10.66
N VAL A 326 -4.03 -11.74 -11.23
CA VAL A 326 -2.97 -10.77 -10.94
C VAL A 326 -3.63 -9.54 -10.32
N TRP A 327 -3.12 -9.00 -9.23
CA TRP A 327 -3.76 -7.86 -8.58
C TRP A 327 -2.80 -7.08 -7.69
N HIS A 328 -3.17 -5.83 -7.41
CA HIS A 328 -2.57 -5.05 -6.35
C HIS A 328 -3.64 -4.19 -5.66
N THR A 329 -3.43 -3.90 -4.38
CA THR A 329 -4.23 -2.96 -3.61
C THR A 329 -3.43 -1.68 -3.37
N GLY A 330 -4.09 -0.63 -2.93
CA GLY A 330 -3.43 0.60 -2.53
C GLY A 330 -4.09 1.15 -1.29
N GLY A 331 -3.29 1.65 -0.35
CA GLY A 331 -3.76 2.40 0.82
C GLY A 331 -2.96 3.69 1.01
N LEU A 332 -3.69 4.78 1.20
CA LEU A 332 -3.23 6.06 1.69
C LEU A 332 -4.21 6.52 2.77
N PRO A 333 -3.85 7.47 3.64
CA PRO A 333 -4.79 8.04 4.59
C PRO A 333 -6.05 8.51 3.87
N GLY A 334 -7.19 7.95 4.29
CA GLY A 334 -8.51 8.25 3.77
C GLY A 334 -8.85 7.75 2.35
N MET A 335 -7.99 6.98 1.68
CA MET A 335 -8.24 6.46 0.33
C MET A 335 -7.66 5.06 0.15
N VAL A 336 -8.46 4.15 -0.42
CA VAL A 336 -7.96 2.84 -0.82
C VAL A 336 -8.40 2.47 -2.23
N SER A 337 -7.64 1.59 -2.87
CA SER A 337 -7.91 1.19 -4.25
C SER A 337 -7.54 -0.27 -4.49
N ARG A 338 -8.11 -0.85 -5.55
CA ARG A 338 -7.75 -2.18 -6.03
C ARG A 338 -7.82 -2.25 -7.55
N VAL A 339 -6.80 -2.86 -8.14
CA VAL A 339 -6.79 -3.28 -9.54
C VAL A 339 -6.61 -4.80 -9.57
N THR A 340 -7.41 -5.49 -10.38
CA THR A 340 -7.40 -6.96 -10.46
C THR A 340 -7.61 -7.42 -11.89
N PHE A 341 -6.85 -8.41 -12.31
CA PHE A 341 -6.83 -8.98 -13.64
C PHE A 341 -7.13 -10.47 -13.58
N LEU A 342 -7.93 -10.97 -14.52
CA LEU A 342 -7.93 -12.38 -14.93
C LEU A 342 -7.42 -12.43 -16.38
N PRO A 343 -6.10 -12.53 -16.60
CA PRO A 343 -5.51 -12.41 -17.95
C PRO A 343 -6.07 -13.42 -18.95
N GLY A 344 -6.25 -14.68 -18.52
CA GLY A 344 -6.84 -15.74 -19.35
C GLY A 344 -8.28 -15.46 -19.77
N ARG A 345 -8.98 -14.57 -19.06
CA ARG A 345 -10.35 -14.13 -19.35
C ARG A 345 -10.41 -12.73 -19.94
N LYS A 346 -9.26 -12.10 -20.22
CA LYS A 346 -9.15 -10.71 -20.71
C LYS A 346 -10.01 -9.73 -19.91
N LEU A 347 -10.04 -9.93 -18.59
CA LEU A 347 -10.85 -9.16 -17.65
C LEU A 347 -9.94 -8.35 -16.74
N ALA A 348 -10.28 -7.08 -16.51
CA ALA A 348 -9.75 -6.28 -15.43
C ALA A 348 -10.88 -5.57 -14.68
N VAL A 349 -10.69 -5.38 -13.37
CA VAL A 349 -11.59 -4.64 -12.49
C VAL A 349 -10.76 -3.61 -11.72
N VAL A 350 -11.22 -2.37 -11.74
CA VAL A 350 -10.64 -1.25 -10.99
C VAL A 350 -11.71 -0.74 -10.03
N VAL A 351 -11.36 -0.57 -8.76
CA VAL A 351 -12.21 0.07 -7.75
C VAL A 351 -11.37 1.09 -6.97
N LEU A 352 -11.84 2.33 -6.92
CA LEU A 352 -11.20 3.45 -6.22
C LEU A 352 -12.17 4.01 -5.18
N THR A 353 -11.76 4.21 -3.92
CA THR A 353 -12.62 4.71 -2.85
C THR A 353 -12.01 5.92 -2.14
N ASN A 354 -12.85 6.80 -1.61
CA ASN A 354 -12.43 7.94 -0.80
C ASN A 354 -12.64 7.74 0.71
N ALA A 355 -12.54 6.50 1.16
CA ALA A 355 -12.50 6.11 2.57
C ALA A 355 -11.67 4.83 2.74
N GLU A 356 -11.08 4.64 3.94
CA GLU A 356 -10.26 3.48 4.32
C GLU A 356 -11.11 2.21 4.54
N SER A 357 -11.72 1.74 3.46
CA SER A 357 -12.59 0.56 3.48
C SER A 357 -12.17 -0.45 2.42
N THR A 358 -11.31 -1.38 2.82
CA THR A 358 -10.86 -2.47 1.94
C THR A 358 -11.98 -3.45 1.61
N ALA A 359 -12.91 -3.65 2.55
CA ALA A 359 -14.09 -4.49 2.40
C ALA A 359 -14.94 -4.11 1.17
N ALA A 360 -15.07 -2.81 0.88
CA ALA A 360 -15.86 -2.33 -0.25
C ALA A 360 -15.28 -2.78 -1.60
N PHE A 361 -14.00 -2.49 -1.85
CA PHE A 361 -13.38 -2.90 -3.11
C PHE A 361 -13.26 -4.43 -3.21
N HIS A 362 -13.07 -5.15 -2.12
CA HIS A 362 -13.01 -6.60 -2.15
C HIS A 362 -14.38 -7.19 -2.52
N ALA A 363 -15.47 -6.70 -1.92
CA ALA A 363 -16.81 -7.19 -2.23
C ALA A 363 -17.20 -6.94 -3.68
N ILE A 364 -16.96 -5.72 -4.19
CA ILE A 364 -17.26 -5.34 -5.58
C ILE A 364 -16.44 -6.18 -6.55
N THR A 365 -15.13 -6.31 -6.30
CA THR A 365 -14.23 -7.06 -7.19
C THR A 365 -14.68 -8.51 -7.32
N HIS A 366 -14.85 -9.23 -6.21
CA HIS A 366 -15.18 -10.66 -6.27
C HIS A 366 -16.60 -10.91 -6.81
N ALA A 367 -17.55 -10.00 -6.63
CA ALA A 367 -18.85 -10.09 -7.29
C ALA A 367 -18.73 -10.02 -8.82
N VAL A 368 -17.86 -9.15 -9.35
CA VAL A 368 -17.59 -9.08 -10.80
C VAL A 368 -16.86 -10.34 -11.28
N LEU A 369 -15.84 -10.80 -10.54
CA LEU A 369 -15.08 -12.01 -10.90
C LEU A 369 -15.99 -13.26 -10.92
N ASP A 370 -16.75 -13.49 -9.87
CA ASP A 370 -17.65 -14.65 -9.77
C ASP A 370 -18.69 -14.64 -10.89
N ARG A 371 -19.20 -13.46 -11.25
CA ARG A 371 -20.14 -13.33 -12.36
C ARG A 371 -19.50 -13.68 -13.70
N ASP A 372 -18.28 -13.20 -13.98
CA ASP A 372 -17.56 -13.53 -15.23
C ASP A 372 -17.23 -15.03 -15.33
N LEU A 373 -16.98 -15.67 -14.19
CA LEU A 373 -16.66 -17.09 -14.08
C LEU A 373 -17.89 -18.00 -14.09
N GLY A 374 -19.10 -17.45 -14.03
CA GLY A 374 -20.33 -18.23 -13.87
C GLY A 374 -20.37 -19.01 -12.55
N ALA A 375 -19.69 -18.49 -11.51
CA ALA A 375 -19.65 -19.11 -10.20
C ALA A 375 -21.00 -18.98 -9.48
N PRO A 376 -21.29 -19.84 -8.49
CA PRO A 376 -22.48 -19.70 -7.65
C PRO A 376 -22.58 -18.31 -7.02
N ALA A 377 -23.79 -17.75 -6.99
CA ALA A 377 -24.04 -16.45 -6.41
C ALA A 377 -23.64 -16.43 -4.92
N LYS A 378 -22.84 -15.45 -4.54
CA LYS A 378 -22.42 -15.22 -3.16
C LYS A 378 -22.57 -13.75 -2.81
N ASP A 379 -23.10 -13.48 -1.63
CA ASP A 379 -23.22 -12.13 -1.10
C ASP A 379 -21.90 -11.68 -0.49
N TRP A 380 -20.98 -11.25 -1.35
CA TRP A 380 -19.66 -10.78 -0.92
C TRP A 380 -19.75 -9.54 -0.01
N VAL A 381 -20.75 -8.68 -0.20
CA VAL A 381 -20.94 -7.49 0.66
C VAL A 381 -21.24 -7.92 2.09
N GLU A 382 -22.20 -8.84 2.27
CA GLU A 382 -22.53 -9.34 3.61
C GLU A 382 -21.37 -10.14 4.22
N THR A 383 -20.68 -10.95 3.41
CA THR A 383 -19.51 -11.73 3.82
C THR A 383 -18.43 -10.81 4.43
N PHE A 384 -18.05 -9.76 3.72
CA PHE A 384 -17.03 -8.82 4.20
C PHE A 384 -17.53 -7.91 5.32
N ARG A 385 -18.84 -7.62 5.40
CA ARG A 385 -19.42 -6.88 6.52
C ARG A 385 -19.27 -7.66 7.83
N VAL A 386 -19.66 -8.93 7.83
CA VAL A 386 -19.53 -9.80 9.01
C VAL A 386 -18.07 -9.91 9.46
N LEU A 387 -17.14 -10.09 8.52
CA LEU A 387 -15.71 -10.19 8.83
C LEU A 387 -15.13 -8.89 9.38
N ARG A 388 -15.47 -7.75 8.79
CA ARG A 388 -15.06 -6.43 9.30
C ARG A 388 -15.56 -6.20 10.72
N ASP A 389 -16.84 -6.49 10.97
CA ASP A 389 -17.47 -6.26 12.28
C ASP A 389 -16.84 -7.17 13.35
N ALA A 390 -16.58 -8.43 13.00
CA ALA A 390 -15.86 -9.38 13.86
C ALA A 390 -14.42 -8.92 14.15
N SER A 391 -13.69 -8.46 13.14
CA SER A 391 -12.31 -7.94 13.29
C SER A 391 -12.27 -6.71 14.19
N ARG A 392 -13.20 -5.74 14.00
CA ARG A 392 -13.33 -4.56 14.87
C ARG A 392 -13.64 -4.94 16.31
N ALA A 393 -14.59 -5.86 16.52
CA ALA A 393 -14.95 -6.35 17.85
C ALA A 393 -13.77 -7.05 18.53
N ALA A 394 -13.04 -7.90 17.80
CA ALA A 394 -11.86 -8.60 18.30
C ALA A 394 -10.72 -7.63 18.65
N SER A 395 -10.47 -6.61 17.82
CA SER A 395 -9.47 -5.57 18.08
C SER A 395 -9.82 -4.78 19.34
N LYS A 396 -11.07 -4.31 19.47
CA LYS A 396 -11.55 -3.63 20.67
C LYS A 396 -11.41 -4.50 21.93
N ALA A 397 -11.76 -5.77 21.84
CA ALA A 397 -11.62 -6.71 22.96
C ALA A 397 -10.14 -6.95 23.33
N ALA A 398 -9.23 -7.02 22.36
CA ALA A 398 -7.80 -7.15 22.59
C ALA A 398 -7.23 -5.92 23.31
N VAL A 399 -7.58 -4.71 22.86
CA VAL A 399 -7.17 -3.45 23.50
C VAL A 399 -7.72 -3.36 24.93
N GLN A 400 -9.00 -3.71 25.14
CA GLN A 400 -9.59 -3.74 26.49
C GLN A 400 -8.92 -4.76 27.40
N LYS A 401 -8.60 -5.96 26.88
CA LYS A 401 -7.90 -7.00 27.62
C LYS A 401 -6.51 -6.54 28.05
N ASP A 402 -5.76 -5.90 27.16
CA ASP A 402 -4.43 -5.38 27.49
C ASP A 402 -4.52 -4.22 28.49
N ALA A 403 -5.49 -3.30 28.32
CA ALA A 403 -5.74 -2.23 29.28
C ALA A 403 -6.07 -2.76 30.69
N ALA A 404 -6.83 -3.86 30.79
CA ALA A 404 -7.19 -4.50 32.05
C ALA A 404 -6.02 -5.21 32.75
N ARG A 405 -4.88 -5.42 32.08
CA ARG A 405 -3.66 -5.97 32.72
C ARG A 405 -2.91 -4.95 33.55
N ARG A 406 -3.22 -3.66 33.40
CA ARG A 406 -2.60 -2.57 34.14
C ARG A 406 -2.75 -2.78 35.65
N ALA A 407 -1.63 -2.84 36.38
CA ALA A 407 -1.67 -2.86 37.84
C ALA A 407 -2.23 -1.52 38.40
N PRO A 408 -3.25 -1.54 39.30
CA PRO A 408 -3.91 -0.32 39.78
C PRO A 408 -2.96 0.69 40.45
N ASP A 409 -1.99 0.18 41.22
CA ASP A 409 -0.99 0.90 42.00
C ASP A 409 0.31 1.17 41.22
N SER A 410 0.33 0.83 39.92
CA SER A 410 1.47 1.09 39.07
C SER A 410 1.78 2.58 38.99
N HIS A 411 3.07 2.89 39.06
CA HIS A 411 3.64 4.22 38.90
C HIS A 411 4.96 4.11 38.12
N PRO A 412 5.43 5.20 37.47
CA PRO A 412 6.75 5.26 36.88
C PRO A 412 7.84 5.01 37.93
N SER A 413 8.90 4.30 37.56
CA SER A 413 10.01 4.01 38.48
C SER A 413 10.90 5.24 38.73
N LEU A 414 10.87 6.23 37.84
CA LEU A 414 11.59 7.49 37.94
C LEU A 414 10.64 8.69 38.03
N PRO A 415 11.08 9.86 38.54
CA PRO A 415 10.38 11.12 38.32
C PRO A 415 10.22 11.38 36.82
N LEU A 416 9.07 11.94 36.40
CA LEU A 416 8.77 12.15 34.97
C LEU A 416 9.87 12.90 34.20
N ALA A 417 10.48 13.91 34.83
CA ALA A 417 11.60 14.67 34.28
C ALA A 417 12.79 13.79 33.83
N SER A 418 12.95 12.61 34.41
CA SER A 418 14.06 11.68 34.10
C SER A 418 13.84 10.89 32.82
N TYR A 419 12.59 10.80 32.33
CA TYR A 419 12.30 10.25 31.00
C TYR A 419 12.35 11.33 29.92
N ALA A 420 12.25 12.61 30.30
CA ALA A 420 12.31 13.71 29.37
C ALA A 420 13.73 13.85 28.79
N GLY A 421 13.81 14.03 27.48
CA GLY A 421 15.05 14.09 26.76
C GLY A 421 14.86 13.92 25.26
N ARG A 422 15.98 13.99 24.55
CA ARG A 422 16.04 13.69 23.13
C ARG A 422 16.53 12.28 22.95
N TYR A 423 15.78 11.51 22.17
CA TYR A 423 16.08 10.15 21.79
C TYR A 423 16.36 10.10 20.31
N ARG A 424 17.22 9.19 19.88
CA ARG A 424 17.57 9.00 18.48
C ARG A 424 17.46 7.55 18.09
N ASP A 425 16.78 7.34 16.97
CA ASP A 425 16.88 6.14 16.17
C ASP A 425 17.79 6.41 14.95
N PRO A 426 18.67 5.46 14.56
CA PRO A 426 19.60 5.66 13.45
C PRO A 426 18.96 5.95 12.08
N TRP A 427 17.82 5.34 11.76
CA TRP A 427 17.17 5.52 10.46
C TRP A 427 16.11 6.64 10.52
N TYR A 428 15.28 6.68 11.57
CA TYR A 428 14.23 7.69 11.70
C TYR A 428 14.80 9.08 12.02
N GLY A 429 15.70 9.19 13.00
CA GLY A 429 16.20 10.46 13.52
C GLY A 429 15.75 10.75 14.96
N ASP A 430 15.57 12.02 15.29
CA ASP A 430 15.30 12.45 16.67
C ASP A 430 13.80 12.36 17.04
N ILE A 431 13.53 11.93 18.27
CA ILE A 431 12.23 11.99 18.92
C ILE A 431 12.42 12.69 20.26
N LEU A 432 11.56 13.65 20.56
CA LEU A 432 11.61 14.41 21.80
C LEU A 432 10.55 13.88 22.77
N VAL A 433 10.96 13.68 24.01
CA VAL A 433 10.07 13.49 25.15
C VAL A 433 10.26 14.68 26.08
N GLU A 434 9.19 15.42 26.34
CA GLU A 434 9.25 16.68 27.10
C GLU A 434 8.26 16.63 28.25
N GLN A 435 8.62 17.20 29.39
CA GLN A 435 7.67 17.37 30.49
C GLN A 435 6.90 18.68 30.31
N GLN A 436 5.58 18.59 30.23
CA GLN A 436 4.68 19.73 30.09
C GLN A 436 3.51 19.56 31.07
N GLU A 437 3.25 20.58 31.89
CA GLU A 437 2.08 20.62 32.80
C GLU A 437 1.93 19.38 33.72
N GLY A 438 3.04 18.82 34.19
CA GLY A 438 3.04 17.64 35.06
C GLY A 438 2.80 16.31 34.34
N ALA A 439 2.71 16.31 33.01
CA ALA A 439 2.67 15.12 32.16
C ALA A 439 3.88 15.08 31.22
N LEU A 440 4.06 13.97 30.52
CA LEU A 440 5.03 13.87 29.43
C LEU A 440 4.31 14.06 28.09
N ALA A 441 5.01 14.65 27.13
CA ALA A 441 4.62 14.79 25.74
C ALA A 441 5.70 14.14 24.86
N ILE A 442 5.30 13.64 23.69
CA ILE A 442 6.18 13.05 22.69
C ILE A 442 6.01 13.77 21.35
N ARG A 443 7.12 14.02 20.67
CA ARG A 443 7.14 14.61 19.33
C ARG A 443 8.21 13.96 18.46
N PHE A 444 7.77 13.46 17.32
CA PHE A 444 8.60 12.95 16.24
C PHE A 444 9.12 14.13 15.40
N THR A 445 10.45 14.34 15.31
CA THR A 445 10.96 15.61 14.78
C THR A 445 10.72 15.81 13.29
N HIS A 446 10.61 14.72 12.53
CA HIS A 446 10.36 14.73 11.09
C HIS A 446 8.89 14.54 10.73
N THR A 447 8.03 14.21 11.69
CA THR A 447 6.64 13.80 11.45
C THR A 447 5.69 14.65 12.31
N PRO A 448 5.26 15.84 11.85
CA PRO A 448 4.43 16.75 12.65
C PRO A 448 3.16 16.14 13.21
N GLY A 449 2.52 15.23 12.47
CA GLY A 449 1.31 14.51 12.90
C GLY A 449 1.53 13.58 14.10
N LEU A 450 2.76 13.09 14.30
CA LEU A 450 3.13 12.25 15.45
C LEU A 450 3.60 13.13 16.63
N THR A 451 2.68 13.98 17.07
CA THR A 451 2.80 14.76 18.30
C THR A 451 1.64 14.39 19.23
N GLY A 452 1.94 14.13 20.50
CA GLY A 452 0.93 13.67 21.43
C GLY A 452 1.35 13.73 22.89
N ARG A 453 0.41 13.41 23.78
CA ARG A 453 0.69 13.24 25.20
C ARG A 453 1.08 11.79 25.51
N LEU A 454 1.92 11.60 26.51
CA LEU A 454 2.25 10.29 27.07
C LEU A 454 1.43 10.06 28.33
N GLU A 455 0.49 9.12 28.24
CA GLU A 455 -0.36 8.68 29.36
C GLU A 455 0.33 7.51 30.06
N HIS A 456 0.63 7.62 31.36
CA HIS A 456 1.26 6.53 32.09
C HIS A 456 0.37 5.28 32.07
N PHE A 457 0.94 4.16 31.61
CA PHE A 457 0.28 2.88 31.58
C PHE A 457 0.74 2.02 32.75
N GLN A 458 1.94 1.46 32.67
CA GLN A 458 2.42 0.48 33.65
C GLN A 458 3.95 0.50 33.76
N GLN A 459 4.47 0.53 35.00
CA GLN A 459 5.88 0.77 35.33
C GLN A 459 6.46 1.87 34.44
N ASP A 460 7.50 1.57 33.68
CA ASP A 460 8.17 2.51 32.79
C ASP A 460 7.57 2.52 31.38
N SER A 461 6.29 2.17 31.24
CA SER A 461 5.54 2.19 29.99
C SER A 461 4.45 3.26 30.00
N PHE A 462 4.38 3.99 28.90
CA PHE A 462 3.40 5.04 28.62
C PHE A 462 2.66 4.71 27.33
N ILE A 463 1.49 5.29 27.12
CA ILE A 463 0.79 5.27 25.84
C ILE A 463 0.92 6.64 25.21
N ALA A 464 1.54 6.71 24.03
CA ALA A 464 1.49 7.87 23.15
C ALA A 464 0.06 8.00 22.60
N ARG A 465 -0.62 9.05 23.05
CA ARG A 465 -1.93 9.48 22.56
C ARG A 465 -1.71 10.65 21.62
N TRP A 466 -1.78 10.38 20.32
CA TRP A 466 -1.60 11.40 19.28
C TRP A 466 -2.70 12.45 19.34
N ASN A 467 -2.35 13.70 19.04
CA ASN A 467 -3.29 14.81 18.97
C ASN A 467 -4.25 14.63 17.79
N ASP A 468 -3.73 14.18 16.64
CA ASP A 468 -4.56 13.76 15.52
C ASP A 468 -5.11 12.36 15.77
N ARG A 469 -6.42 12.27 16.00
CA ARG A 469 -7.11 11.00 16.28
C ARG A 469 -7.44 10.20 15.02
N THR A 470 -7.33 10.81 13.83
CA THR A 470 -7.56 10.11 12.56
C THR A 470 -6.42 9.14 12.22
N LEU A 471 -5.27 9.26 12.89
CA LEU A 471 -4.14 8.35 12.75
C LEU A 471 -4.44 6.91 13.23
N ASP A 472 -5.35 6.76 14.22
CA ASP A 472 -5.72 5.49 14.87
C ASP A 472 -4.52 4.57 15.24
N ALA A 473 -3.45 5.21 15.73
CA ALA A 473 -2.14 4.57 15.86
C ALA A 473 -1.51 4.71 17.25
N ASP A 474 -2.32 4.82 18.31
CA ASP A 474 -1.78 4.91 19.67
C ASP A 474 -0.77 3.80 19.92
N ALA A 475 0.34 4.13 20.57
CA ALA A 475 1.46 3.23 20.75
C ALA A 475 1.95 3.23 22.20
N TYR A 476 2.26 2.05 22.72
CA TYR A 476 3.08 1.93 23.92
C TYR A 476 4.48 2.48 23.63
N LEU A 477 5.04 3.21 24.59
CA LEU A 477 6.43 3.61 24.68
C LEU A 477 6.96 3.08 26.01
N THR A 478 7.89 2.13 25.95
CA THR A 478 8.46 1.47 27.13
C THR A 478 9.93 1.82 27.25
N PHE A 479 10.32 2.38 28.40
CA PHE A 479 11.69 2.71 28.72
C PHE A 479 12.37 1.54 29.44
N ALA A 480 13.62 1.26 29.06
CA ALA A 480 14.50 0.35 29.80
C ALA A 480 15.56 1.18 30.53
N LEU A 481 15.86 0.80 31.77
CA LEU A 481 16.80 1.52 32.64
C LEU A 481 18.15 0.81 32.73
N ASN A 482 19.22 1.59 32.89
CA ASN A 482 20.54 1.12 33.26
C ASN A 482 20.60 0.76 34.75
N PRO A 483 21.63 0.02 35.21
CA PRO A 483 21.83 -0.25 36.64
C PRO A 483 21.98 0.99 37.52
N ASP A 484 22.36 2.14 36.95
CA ASP A 484 22.46 3.42 37.66
C ASP A 484 21.14 4.22 37.70
N GLY A 485 20.06 3.67 37.14
CA GLY A 485 18.73 4.29 37.09
C GLY A 485 18.53 5.26 35.94
N THR A 486 19.53 5.51 35.09
CA THR A 486 19.35 6.33 33.87
C THR A 486 18.61 5.54 32.79
N VAL A 487 17.93 6.23 31.87
CA VAL A 487 17.30 5.58 30.72
C VAL A 487 18.39 5.02 29.80
N ALA A 488 18.31 3.74 29.46
CA ALA A 488 19.22 3.08 28.52
C ALA A 488 18.68 3.19 27.08
N GLN A 489 17.39 2.92 26.91
CA GLN A 489 16.70 2.96 25.63
C GLN A 489 15.18 3.05 25.83
N ALA A 490 14.45 3.33 24.76
CA ALA A 490 13.02 3.10 24.68
C ALA A 490 12.65 2.27 23.43
N ARG A 491 11.51 1.59 23.51
CA ARG A 491 10.90 0.83 22.42
C ARG A 491 9.44 1.21 22.31
N MET A 492 8.90 1.15 21.08
CA MET A 492 7.50 1.42 20.83
C MET A 492 6.77 0.21 20.26
N LYS A 493 5.47 0.14 20.48
CA LYS A 493 4.60 -0.90 19.92
C LYS A 493 3.18 -0.36 19.80
N ALA A 494 2.52 -0.59 18.67
CA ALA A 494 1.12 -0.23 18.52
C ALA A 494 0.25 -0.86 19.63
N VAL A 495 -0.72 -0.08 20.13
CA VAL A 495 -1.70 -0.52 21.13
C VAL A 495 -2.73 -1.45 20.49
N SER A 496 -3.20 -1.08 19.29
CA SER A 496 -4.20 -1.84 18.56
C SER A 496 -3.54 -2.87 17.64
N PRO A 497 -4.05 -4.12 17.58
CA PRO A 497 -3.58 -5.12 16.62
C PRO A 497 -3.95 -4.79 15.17
N THR A 498 -4.83 -3.79 14.95
CA THR A 498 -5.26 -3.35 13.63
C THR A 498 -4.67 -2.01 13.22
N THR A 499 -3.73 -1.44 13.98
CA THR A 499 -2.96 -0.28 13.53
C THR A 499 -2.20 -0.62 12.26
N ASP A 500 -2.19 0.31 11.30
CA ASP A 500 -1.52 0.12 10.02
C ASP A 500 -0.03 -0.23 10.21
N PHE A 501 0.46 -1.18 9.42
CA PHE A 501 1.83 -1.65 9.55
C PHE A 501 2.86 -0.56 9.22
N SER A 502 2.49 0.45 8.42
CA SER A 502 3.35 1.55 7.98
C SER A 502 3.77 2.47 9.13
N TYR A 503 3.13 2.38 10.30
CA TYR A 503 3.61 3.06 11.49
C TYR A 503 4.87 2.41 12.10
N ASP A 504 5.16 1.14 11.75
CA ASP A 504 6.37 0.35 12.07
C ASP A 504 7.09 0.65 13.41
N PHE A 505 6.35 1.09 14.44
CA PHE A 505 6.91 1.61 15.70
C PHE A 505 7.83 0.61 16.41
N HIS A 506 7.61 -0.68 16.16
CA HIS A 506 8.36 -1.78 16.76
C HIS A 506 9.79 -1.90 16.22
N ASP A 507 10.09 -1.27 15.08
CA ASP A 507 11.43 -1.23 14.49
C ASP A 507 12.29 -0.09 15.04
N LEU A 508 11.70 0.85 15.79
CA LEU A 508 12.42 1.95 16.42
C LEU A 508 13.28 1.49 17.59
N VAL A 509 14.56 1.90 17.58
CA VAL A 509 15.51 1.72 18.68
C VAL A 509 15.89 3.09 19.21
N LEU A 510 15.13 3.57 20.19
CA LEU A 510 15.30 4.92 20.73
C LEU A 510 16.41 4.95 21.78
N THR A 511 17.52 5.62 21.49
CA THR A 511 18.64 5.78 22.43
C THR A 511 18.75 7.24 22.90
N PRO A 512 18.96 7.51 24.20
CA PRO A 512 19.13 8.88 24.67
C PRO A 512 20.34 9.55 24.02
N VAL A 513 20.19 10.80 23.58
CA VAL A 513 21.26 11.61 23.03
C VAL A 513 21.88 12.46 24.13
N LYS A 514 23.22 12.47 24.25
CA LYS A 514 23.90 13.23 25.29
C LYS A 514 23.71 14.75 25.09
N PRO A 515 23.60 15.54 26.18
CA PRO A 515 23.61 16.99 26.09
C PRO A 515 24.89 17.48 25.41
N GLY A 516 24.76 18.25 24.31
CA GLY A 516 25.87 18.80 23.54
C GLY A 516 26.14 18.15 22.17
N ASP A 517 25.57 16.98 21.89
CA ASP A 517 25.66 16.38 20.55
C ASP A 517 24.74 17.14 19.58
N ALA A 518 25.31 18.05 18.79
CA ALA A 518 24.57 18.81 17.79
C ALA A 518 23.81 17.88 16.82
N VAL A 519 22.71 18.38 16.26
CA VAL A 519 22.10 17.79 15.06
C VAL A 519 23.18 17.85 13.97
N LYS A 520 23.79 16.71 13.63
CA LYS A 520 24.53 16.63 12.38
C LYS A 520 23.47 16.76 11.29
N ALA A 521 23.41 17.92 10.65
CA ALA A 521 22.77 18.03 9.34
C ALA A 521 23.56 17.09 8.43
N TRP A 522 22.88 16.10 7.87
CA TRP A 522 23.49 15.09 6.99
C TRP A 522 23.58 15.61 5.57
#